data_AF-A0A532AMN6-F1
#
_entry.id   AF-A0A532AMN6-F1
#
_cell.length_a   1.000
_cell.length_b   1.000
_cell.length_c   1.000
_cell.angle_alpha   90.00
_cell.angle_beta   90.00
_cell.angle_gamma   90.00
#
_symmetry.space_group_name_H-M   'P 1'
#
loop_
_entity.id
_entity.type
_entity.pdbx_description
1 polymer ?
#
loop_
_entity_poly.entity_id
_entity_poly.type
_entity_poly.pdbx_seq_one_letter_code
_entity_poly.pdbx_strand_id
1 'polypeptide(L)'
;RHVGKVPEMVYPDRVAAADLDGDGRADIVVTEENGKADSAKAYWWHNPGDSSSDWEQHEITSRGSLNSLSVSDMTGDGRADLIMGEHRGALRLSSWHNLGGGRFIEQLVGEGMESHLGARTIDLDGDGDLDIVSIAWDAFEAIHV
;
A
#
# COMPACT_ATOMS: atom_id res chain seq x y z
N ARG A 1 9.90 3.05 20.12
CA ARG A 1 9.57 4.48 20.39
C ARG A 1 8.24 4.78 19.70
N HIS A 2 7.40 5.67 20.24
CA HIS A 2 6.16 6.07 19.60
C HIS A 2 6.46 7.15 18.54
N VAL A 3 5.88 7.03 17.34
CA VAL A 3 6.13 7.95 16.20
C VAL A 3 4.88 8.72 15.76
N GLY A 4 3.70 8.34 16.24
CA GLY A 4 2.43 8.95 15.88
C GLY A 4 1.24 8.04 16.17
N LYS A 5 0.03 8.54 15.92
CA LYS A 5 -1.23 7.83 16.09
C LYS A 5 -2.06 7.90 14.83
N VAL A 6 -2.83 6.85 14.57
CA VAL A 6 -3.89 6.89 13.56
C VAL A 6 -5.03 7.78 14.10
N PRO A 7 -5.55 8.77 13.34
CA PRO A 7 -6.40 9.83 13.90
C PRO A 7 -7.80 9.42 14.37
N GLU A 8 -8.33 8.26 13.98
CA GLU A 8 -9.71 7.85 14.26
C GLU A 8 -9.81 6.36 14.68
N MET A 9 -10.98 5.94 15.22
CA MET A 9 -11.29 4.53 15.51
C MET A 9 -11.43 3.74 14.21
N VAL A 10 -10.31 3.53 13.54
CA VAL A 10 -10.18 2.70 12.36
C VAL A 10 -9.30 1.51 12.73
N TYR A 11 -9.51 0.38 12.07
CA TYR A 11 -8.74 -0.82 12.29
C TYR A 11 -7.51 -0.77 11.36
N PRO A 12 -6.31 -0.32 11.82
CA PRO A 12 -5.11 -0.45 11.01
C PRO A 12 -4.87 -1.93 10.73
N ASP A 13 -4.53 -2.25 9.49
CA ASP A 13 -4.58 -3.63 9.00
C ASP A 13 -3.23 -4.10 8.42
N ARG A 14 -2.57 -3.29 7.58
CA ARG A 14 -1.19 -3.57 7.12
C ARG A 14 -0.23 -2.45 7.48
N VAL A 15 1.03 -2.83 7.58
CA VAL A 15 2.16 -1.91 7.76
C VAL A 15 3.32 -2.35 6.89
N ALA A 16 4.04 -1.39 6.32
CA ALA A 16 5.29 -1.61 5.62
C ALA A 16 6.28 -0.48 5.94
N ALA A 17 7.56 -0.75 5.72
CA ALA A 17 8.62 0.26 5.84
C ALA A 17 9.45 0.30 4.56
N ALA A 18 9.63 1.49 4.00
CA ALA A 18 10.39 1.74 2.78
C ALA A 18 10.75 3.23 2.69
N ASP A 19 11.77 3.57 1.92
CA ASP A 19 12.09 4.96 1.60
C ASP A 19 11.10 5.48 0.54
N LEU A 20 10.10 6.27 0.96
CA LEU A 20 9.04 6.73 0.06
C LEU A 20 9.31 8.12 -0.52
N ASP A 21 10.17 8.93 0.10
CA ASP A 21 10.53 10.24 -0.42
C ASP A 21 11.89 10.28 -1.12
N GLY A 22 12.67 9.21 -1.02
CA GLY A 22 13.99 9.07 -1.65
C GLY A 22 15.11 9.71 -0.83
N ASP A 23 14.90 9.98 0.46
CA ASP A 23 15.88 10.63 1.33
C ASP A 23 16.91 9.66 1.96
N GLY A 24 16.80 8.37 1.65
CA GLY A 24 17.65 7.29 2.13
C GLY A 24 17.26 6.73 3.50
N ARG A 25 16.15 7.18 4.10
CA ARG A 25 15.63 6.66 5.36
C ARG A 25 14.34 5.92 5.13
N ALA A 26 14.15 4.83 5.86
CA ALA A 26 12.89 4.11 5.82
C ALA A 26 11.79 4.91 6.53
N ASP A 27 10.71 5.15 5.80
CA ASP A 27 9.43 5.65 6.28
C ASP A 27 8.50 4.51 6.68
N ILE A 28 7.27 4.84 7.08
CA ILE A 28 6.23 3.87 7.42
C ILE A 28 4.98 4.12 6.57
N VAL A 29 4.43 3.05 6.00
CA VAL A 29 3.08 3.04 5.41
C VAL A 29 2.16 2.21 6.29
N VAL A 30 0.96 2.70 6.58
CA VAL A 30 -0.10 1.93 7.25
C VAL A 30 -1.37 2.02 6.41
N THR A 31 -2.04 0.89 6.23
CA THR A 31 -3.37 0.83 5.62
C THR A 31 -4.43 0.45 6.64
N GLU A 32 -5.68 0.77 6.34
CA GLU A 32 -6.82 0.52 7.21
C GLU A 32 -7.84 -0.43 6.59
N GLU A 33 -8.56 -1.15 7.45
CA GLU A 33 -9.85 -1.78 7.15
C GLU A 33 -10.94 -1.00 7.88
N ASN A 34 -11.47 0.07 7.27
CA ASN A 34 -12.56 0.82 7.90
C ASN A 34 -13.90 0.12 7.68
N GLY A 35 -14.33 -0.70 8.64
CA GLY A 35 -15.56 -1.48 8.54
C GLY A 35 -16.87 -0.70 8.71
N LYS A 36 -16.87 0.63 8.89
CA LYS A 36 -18.09 1.42 9.19
C LYS A 36 -18.48 2.45 8.14
N ALA A 37 -17.53 2.91 7.34
CA ALA A 37 -17.75 3.78 6.19
C ALA A 37 -16.68 3.40 5.16
N ASP A 38 -17.02 3.42 3.88
CA ASP A 38 -16.09 3.19 2.75
C ASP A 38 -15.04 4.33 2.68
N SER A 39 -14.24 4.45 3.73
CA SER A 39 -13.34 5.56 4.02
C SER A 39 -12.11 5.08 4.80
N ALA A 40 -11.64 3.88 4.45
CA ALA A 40 -10.37 3.35 4.94
C ALA A 40 -9.23 4.08 4.26
N LYS A 41 -8.23 4.48 5.05
CA LYS A 41 -7.12 5.29 4.56
C LYS A 41 -5.83 4.49 4.46
N ALA A 42 -4.99 4.89 3.51
CA ALA A 42 -3.57 4.60 3.55
C ALA A 42 -2.83 5.87 3.95
N TYR A 43 -1.89 5.71 4.86
CA TYR A 43 -1.11 6.80 5.42
C TYR A 43 0.37 6.51 5.27
N TRP A 44 1.13 7.57 5.02
CA TRP A 44 2.59 7.59 5.04
C TRP A 44 3.05 8.44 6.23
N TRP A 45 3.92 7.90 7.08
CA TRP A 45 4.65 8.68 8.09
C TRP A 45 6.08 8.88 7.62
N HIS A 46 6.43 10.14 7.37
CA HIS A 46 7.76 10.55 6.97
C HIS A 46 8.74 10.46 8.15
N ASN A 47 9.88 9.81 7.95
CA ASN A 47 10.96 9.73 8.90
C ASN A 47 11.90 10.94 8.81
N PRO A 48 11.82 11.92 9.74
CA PRO A 48 12.64 13.12 9.68
C PRO A 48 14.13 12.85 9.99
N GLY A 49 14.52 11.61 10.30
CA GLY A 49 15.90 11.23 10.61
C GLY A 49 16.34 11.56 12.03
N ASP A 50 15.53 12.32 12.77
CA ASP A 50 15.64 12.44 14.21
C ASP A 50 14.53 11.64 14.89
N SER A 51 14.81 11.24 16.13
CA SER A 51 13.87 10.43 16.88
C SER A 51 12.93 11.29 17.73
N SER A 52 13.11 12.62 17.78
CA SER A 52 12.63 13.50 18.85
C SER A 52 11.17 13.96 18.76
N SER A 53 10.54 13.90 17.60
CA SER A 53 9.16 14.36 17.37
C SER A 53 8.24 13.26 16.84
N ASP A 54 6.94 13.54 16.87
CA ASP A 54 5.97 12.82 16.04
C ASP A 54 6.36 13.01 14.56
N TRP A 55 6.27 11.93 13.80
CA TRP A 55 6.54 11.93 12.36
C TRP A 55 5.40 12.61 11.62
N GLU A 56 5.72 13.33 10.54
CA GLU A 56 4.69 13.97 9.71
C GLU A 56 3.86 12.88 9.00
N GLN A 57 2.54 12.96 9.13
CA GLN A 57 1.60 12.01 8.53
C GLN A 57 0.96 12.61 7.28
N HIS A 58 1.02 11.87 6.19
CA HIS A 58 0.42 12.20 4.90
C HIS A 58 -0.64 11.15 4.54
N GLU A 59 -1.79 11.58 4.04
CA GLU A 59 -2.78 10.66 3.45
C GLU A 59 -2.36 10.33 2.02
N ILE A 60 -2.22 9.04 1.71
CA ILE A 60 -1.94 8.57 0.35
C ILE A 60 -3.26 8.44 -0.42
N THR A 61 -4.24 7.77 0.19
CA THR A 61 -5.54 7.55 -0.43
C THR A 61 -6.63 7.16 0.57
N SER A 62 -7.87 7.14 0.09
CA SER A 62 -9.06 6.67 0.79
C SER A 62 -9.88 5.72 -0.10
N ARG A 63 -10.27 4.56 0.44
CA ARG A 63 -10.93 3.45 -0.26
C ARG A 63 -11.98 2.77 0.63
N GLY A 64 -12.70 1.79 0.10
CA GLY A 64 -13.65 1.00 0.89
C GLY A 64 -12.96 0.25 2.02
N SER A 65 -11.79 -0.31 1.73
CA SER A 65 -10.89 -1.00 2.67
C SER A 65 -9.53 -1.20 1.99
N LEU A 66 -8.47 -1.43 2.75
CA LEU A 66 -7.12 -1.63 2.22
C LEU A 66 -6.41 -2.74 3.00
N ASN A 67 -6.77 -3.99 2.70
CA ASN A 67 -6.31 -5.17 3.44
C ASN A 67 -5.18 -5.95 2.74
N SER A 68 -4.57 -5.35 1.73
CA SER A 68 -3.37 -5.86 1.09
C SER A 68 -2.40 -4.71 0.89
N LEU A 69 -1.13 -4.95 1.21
CA LEU A 69 -0.04 -3.99 1.04
C LEU A 69 1.24 -4.76 0.66
N SER A 70 1.83 -4.42 -0.47
CA SER A 70 3.19 -4.80 -0.88
C SER A 70 3.97 -3.56 -1.26
N VAL A 71 5.29 -3.58 -1.10
CA VAL A 71 6.19 -2.48 -1.46
C VAL A 71 7.35 -3.00 -2.28
N SER A 72 7.59 -2.39 -3.43
CA SER A 72 8.68 -2.74 -4.35
C SER A 72 8.88 -1.62 -5.37
N ASP A 73 10.06 -1.53 -5.98
CA ASP A 73 10.28 -0.69 -7.17
C ASP A 73 9.72 -1.41 -8.40
N MET A 74 8.42 -1.22 -8.67
CA MET A 74 7.72 -1.88 -9.77
C MET A 74 7.96 -1.20 -11.11
N THR A 75 8.32 0.08 -11.08
CA THR A 75 8.59 0.87 -12.28
C THR A 75 10.06 0.83 -12.70
N GLY A 76 10.95 0.27 -11.87
CA GLY A 76 12.38 0.17 -12.14
C GLY A 76 13.11 1.51 -12.07
N ASP A 77 12.51 2.51 -11.40
CA ASP A 77 13.02 3.88 -11.37
C ASP A 77 13.72 4.25 -10.05
N GLY A 78 13.92 3.25 -9.19
CA GLY A 78 14.61 3.36 -7.92
C GLY A 78 13.75 3.87 -6.77
N ARG A 79 12.43 4.05 -6.96
CA ARG A 79 11.52 4.51 -5.91
C ARG A 79 10.58 3.39 -5.48
N ALA A 80 10.24 3.36 -4.20
CA ALA A 80 9.32 2.37 -3.66
C ALA A 80 7.88 2.67 -4.08
N ASP A 81 7.29 1.79 -4.89
CA ASP A 81 5.89 1.78 -5.28
C ASP A 81 5.06 0.91 -4.31
N LEU A 82 3.74 1.13 -4.25
CA LEU A 82 2.84 0.43 -3.32
C LEU A 82 1.77 -0.35 -4.06
N ILE A 83 1.54 -1.60 -3.68
CA ILE A 83 0.43 -2.41 -4.18
C ILE A 83 -0.60 -2.55 -3.10
N MET A 84 -1.79 -2.03 -3.36
CA MET A 84 -2.88 -2.01 -2.40
C MET A 84 -4.11 -2.71 -2.95
N GLY A 85 -4.75 -3.52 -2.09
CA GLY A 85 -5.93 -4.31 -2.44
C GLY A 85 -7.09 -4.07 -1.47
N GLU A 86 -8.30 -3.99 -2.02
CA GLU A 86 -9.53 -3.80 -1.26
C GLU A 86 -10.19 -5.15 -0.90
N HIS A 87 -10.62 -5.28 0.35
CA HIS A 87 -11.50 -6.36 0.86
C HIS A 87 -13.00 -6.04 0.68
N ARG A 88 -13.33 -4.75 0.58
CA ARG A 88 -14.67 -4.14 0.53
C ARG A 88 -14.62 -2.92 -0.38
N GLY A 89 -15.78 -2.45 -0.84
CA GLY A 89 -15.87 -1.32 -1.76
C GLY A 89 -15.84 -1.81 -3.21
N ALA A 90 -14.95 -1.25 -4.02
CA ALA A 90 -14.86 -1.61 -5.45
C ALA A 90 -14.03 -2.88 -5.70
N LEU A 91 -13.45 -3.49 -4.66
CA LEU A 91 -12.63 -4.69 -4.74
C LEU A 91 -11.47 -4.52 -5.74
N ARG A 92 -10.79 -3.36 -5.66
CA ARG A 92 -9.66 -3.04 -6.55
C ARG A 92 -8.39 -3.65 -6.04
N LEU A 93 -7.57 -4.12 -6.98
CA LEU A 93 -6.14 -4.26 -6.83
C LEU A 93 -5.51 -3.15 -7.66
N SER A 94 -4.71 -2.29 -7.03
CA SER A 94 -4.08 -1.15 -7.70
C SER A 94 -2.59 -1.10 -7.37
N SER A 95 -1.79 -0.74 -8.38
CA SER A 95 -0.41 -0.31 -8.22
C SER A 95 -0.37 1.20 -8.04
N TRP A 96 0.43 1.70 -7.12
CA TRP A 96 0.60 3.12 -6.81
C TRP A 96 2.04 3.50 -7.05
N HIS A 97 2.30 4.09 -8.23
CA HIS A 97 3.65 4.43 -8.65
C HIS A 97 4.08 5.72 -7.96
N ASN A 98 5.22 5.67 -7.29
CA ASN A 98 5.77 6.77 -6.53
C ASN A 98 6.45 7.77 -7.46
N LEU A 99 6.02 9.02 -7.43
CA LEU A 99 6.55 10.12 -8.24
C LEU A 99 7.55 11.00 -7.47
N GLY A 100 7.93 10.58 -6.26
CA GLY A 100 8.79 11.31 -5.34
C GLY A 100 8.06 12.43 -4.59
N GLY A 101 8.61 12.78 -3.42
CA GLY A 101 8.06 13.81 -2.53
C GLY A 101 6.65 13.46 -2.04
N GLY A 102 6.37 12.18 -1.80
CA GLY A 102 5.09 11.71 -1.26
C GLY A 102 3.93 11.65 -2.24
N ARG A 103 4.17 11.86 -3.54
CA ARG A 103 3.12 11.85 -4.56
C ARG A 103 3.06 10.47 -5.23
N PHE A 104 1.86 9.95 -5.40
CA PHE A 104 1.63 8.67 -6.06
C PHE A 104 0.63 8.84 -7.21
N ILE A 105 0.79 8.03 -8.26
CA ILE A 105 -0.23 7.86 -9.30
C ILE A 105 -0.75 6.42 -9.25
N GLU A 106 -2.07 6.28 -9.21
CA GLU A 106 -2.73 4.98 -9.19
C GLU A 106 -2.83 4.42 -10.62
N GLN A 107 -2.49 3.14 -10.77
CA GLN A 107 -2.77 2.31 -11.93
C GLN A 107 -3.63 1.13 -11.47
N LEU A 108 -4.84 1.03 -12.01
CA LEU A 108 -5.73 -0.11 -11.74
C LEU A 108 -5.13 -1.38 -12.37
N VAL A 109 -5.00 -2.43 -11.58
CA VAL A 109 -4.54 -3.76 -12.02
C VAL A 109 -5.76 -4.64 -12.30
N GLY A 110 -6.73 -4.64 -11.39
CA GLY A 110 -7.98 -5.36 -11.55
C GLY A 110 -9.05 -4.88 -10.56
N GLU A 111 -10.30 -5.22 -10.83
CA GLU A 111 -11.44 -4.90 -9.96
C GLU A 111 -12.47 -6.01 -9.92
N GLY A 112 -13.31 -6.02 -8.88
CA GLY A 112 -14.41 -6.97 -8.72
C GLY A 112 -14.02 -8.32 -8.11
N MET A 113 -12.78 -8.49 -7.67
CA MET A 113 -12.32 -9.66 -6.93
C MET A 113 -11.58 -9.20 -5.69
N GLU A 114 -11.94 -9.79 -4.56
CA GLU A 114 -11.46 -9.38 -3.26
C GLU A 114 -9.97 -9.72 -3.08
N SER A 115 -9.10 -8.71 -2.93
CA SER A 115 -7.67 -8.94 -2.69
C SER A 115 -7.35 -8.78 -1.21
N HIS A 116 -7.40 -9.89 -0.46
CA HIS A 116 -7.10 -9.92 0.96
C HIS A 116 -5.76 -10.60 1.25
N LEU A 117 -4.89 -9.99 2.08
CA LEU A 117 -3.64 -10.55 2.64
C LEU A 117 -2.52 -10.89 1.62
N GLY A 118 -2.78 -10.84 0.31
CA GLY A 118 -2.09 -11.72 -0.64
C GLY A 118 -1.25 -11.10 -1.74
N ALA A 119 -1.32 -9.78 -1.99
CA ALA A 119 -0.56 -9.22 -3.10
C ALA A 119 0.95 -9.31 -2.84
N ARG A 120 1.69 -9.80 -3.83
CA ARG A 120 3.15 -9.91 -3.86
C ARG A 120 3.65 -9.49 -5.22
N THR A 121 4.84 -8.90 -5.23
CA THR A 121 5.54 -8.52 -6.45
C THR A 121 6.76 -9.41 -6.63
N ILE A 122 6.90 -9.97 -7.83
CA ILE A 122 8.00 -10.88 -8.19
C ILE A 122 8.11 -10.96 -9.70
N ASP A 123 9.32 -11.00 -10.23
CA ASP A 123 9.59 -11.33 -11.63
C ASP A 123 9.45 -12.85 -11.83
N LEU A 124 8.35 -13.30 -12.44
CA LEU A 124 8.04 -14.72 -12.62
C LEU A 124 8.66 -15.32 -13.87
N ASP A 125 8.88 -14.51 -14.91
CA ASP A 125 9.34 -14.98 -16.22
C ASP A 125 10.81 -14.65 -16.52
N GLY A 126 11.46 -13.86 -15.67
CA GLY A 126 12.86 -13.51 -15.71
C GLY A 126 13.18 -12.38 -16.70
N ASP A 127 12.19 -11.58 -17.10
CA ASP A 127 12.39 -10.47 -18.04
C ASP A 127 12.85 -9.16 -17.39
N GLY A 128 12.80 -9.10 -16.05
CA GLY A 128 13.24 -7.97 -15.24
C GLY A 128 12.12 -7.01 -14.83
N ASP A 129 10.90 -7.19 -15.33
CA ASP A 129 9.71 -6.47 -14.88
C ASP A 129 9.02 -7.28 -13.75
N LEU A 130 8.48 -6.60 -12.73
CA LEU A 130 7.82 -7.28 -11.61
C LEU A 130 6.35 -7.58 -11.93
N ASP A 131 5.94 -8.83 -11.79
CA ASP A 131 4.54 -9.26 -11.82
C ASP A 131 3.84 -9.04 -10.48
N ILE A 132 2.50 -8.94 -10.48
CA ILE A 132 1.69 -8.87 -9.25
C ILE A 132 0.90 -10.15 -9.07
N VAL A 133 1.29 -10.97 -8.09
CA VAL A 133 0.53 -12.16 -7.70
C VAL A 133 -0.39 -11.85 -6.53
N SER A 134 -1.68 -12.15 -6.63
CA SER A 134 -2.63 -12.02 -5.51
C SER A 134 -3.66 -13.14 -5.50
N ILE A 135 -4.21 -13.44 -4.32
CA ILE A 135 -5.35 -14.35 -4.17
C ILE A 135 -6.66 -13.55 -4.22
N ALA A 136 -7.67 -14.10 -4.88
CA ALA A 136 -9.04 -13.61 -4.74
C ALA A 136 -9.70 -14.35 -3.58
N TRP A 137 -10.00 -13.67 -2.48
CA TRP A 137 -10.55 -14.35 -1.29
C TRP A 137 -12.00 -14.80 -1.51
N ASP A 138 -12.80 -13.98 -2.21
CA ASP A 138 -14.18 -14.27 -2.59
C ASP A 138 -14.29 -15.23 -3.79
N ALA A 139 -13.23 -15.34 -4.58
CA ALA A 139 -13.06 -16.32 -5.65
C ALA A 139 -11.82 -17.19 -5.39
N PHE A 140 -11.80 -17.89 -4.25
CA PHE A 140 -10.64 -18.64 -3.71
C PHE A 140 -9.97 -19.68 -4.64
N GLU A 141 -10.58 -20.01 -5.78
CA GLU A 141 -9.98 -20.87 -6.81
C GLU A 141 -9.15 -20.07 -7.85
N ALA A 142 -9.20 -18.73 -7.80
CA ALA A 142 -8.50 -17.82 -8.69
C ALA A 142 -7.24 -17.22 -8.06
N ILE A 143 -6.16 -17.22 -8.83
CA ILE A 143 -4.95 -16.45 -8.58
C ILE A 143 -4.87 -15.40 -9.69
N HIS A 144 -4.62 -14.16 -9.29
CA HIS A 144 -4.29 -13.08 -10.21
C HIS A 144 -2.77 -13.04 -10.35
N VAL A 145 -2.29 -12.96 -11.59
CA VAL A 145 -0.91 -12.67 -11.98
C VAL A 145 -0.98 -11.47 -12.91
#